data_AF-A0A2M7AXX5-F1
#
_entry.id   AF-A0A2M7AXX5-F1
#
_cell.length_a   1.000
_cell.length_b   1.000
_cell.length_c   1.000
_cell.angle_alpha   90.00
_cell.angle_beta   90.00
_cell.angle_gamma   90.00
#
_symmetry.space_group_name_H-M   'P 1'
#
loop_
_entity.id
_entity.type
_entity.pdbx_description
1 polymer ?
#
loop_
_entity_poly.entity_id
_entity_poly.type
_entity_poly.pdbx_seq_one_letter_code
_entity_poly.pdbx_strand_id
1 'polypeptide(L)'
;MLKQFTTWLVLLVMMIIVVGFSVWLINLFDYLDPFNLCYINIESDVTRGNTKTIHQAIEQIKKADKSDYRNLCHFVNVISENLCMADDPNRSSAWRDDVSGCYLRGSKVIYLNPSRAVDEGTIAHRARIIKIYSQKSKNFWQQ
;
A
#
# COMPACT_ATOMS: atom_id res chain seq x y z
N MET A 1 -35.50 -37.80 -4.64
CA MET A 1 -35.66 -36.48 -3.96
C MET A 1 -34.58 -36.20 -2.92
N LEU A 2 -34.29 -37.12 -1.98
CA LEU A 2 -33.28 -36.90 -0.92
C LEU A 2 -31.84 -36.63 -1.42
N LYS A 3 -31.40 -37.31 -2.49
CA LYS A 3 -30.07 -37.10 -3.12
C LYS A 3 -29.93 -35.72 -3.78
N GLN A 4 -31.02 -35.19 -4.32
CA GLN A 4 -30.98 -33.89 -4.98
C GLN A 4 -30.85 -32.76 -3.95
N PHE A 5 -31.61 -32.86 -2.84
CA PHE A 5 -31.54 -31.92 -1.73
C PHE A 5 -30.15 -31.86 -1.08
N THR A 6 -29.49 -33.00 -0.91
CA THR A 6 -28.12 -33.07 -0.37
C THR A 6 -27.09 -32.45 -1.31
N THR A 7 -27.20 -32.64 -2.63
CA THR A 7 -26.30 -31.97 -3.60
C THR A 7 -26.43 -30.45 -3.55
N TRP A 8 -27.66 -29.91 -3.47
CA TRP A 8 -27.89 -28.46 -3.34
C TRP A 8 -27.30 -27.89 -2.05
N LEU A 9 -27.44 -28.62 -0.94
CA LEU A 9 -26.88 -28.22 0.35
C LEU A 9 -25.35 -28.18 0.31
N VAL A 10 -24.71 -29.17 -0.30
CA VAL A 10 -23.24 -29.22 -0.46
C VAL A 10 -22.74 -28.08 -1.35
N LEU A 11 -23.43 -27.78 -2.45
CA LEU A 11 -23.06 -26.66 -3.33
C LEU A 11 -23.19 -25.32 -2.62
N LEU A 12 -24.24 -25.12 -1.82
CA LEU A 12 -24.44 -23.91 -1.04
C LEU A 12 -23.35 -23.73 0.02
N VAL A 13 -22.97 -24.80 0.73
CA VAL A 13 -21.86 -24.77 1.69
C VAL A 13 -20.53 -24.47 0.99
N MET A 14 -20.24 -25.09 -0.15
CA MET A 14 -19.05 -24.78 -0.96
C MET A 14 -19.04 -23.31 -1.39
N MET A 15 -20.18 -22.77 -1.83
CA MET A 15 -20.28 -21.36 -2.22
C MET A 15 -19.98 -20.43 -1.04
N ILE A 16 -20.52 -20.71 0.15
CA ILE A 16 -20.23 -19.93 1.36
C ILE A 16 -18.75 -19.99 1.71
N ILE A 17 -18.11 -21.17 1.61
CA ILE A 17 -16.67 -21.31 1.87
C ILE A 17 -15.85 -20.50 0.88
N VAL A 18 -16.17 -20.56 -0.41
CA VAL A 18 -15.46 -19.80 -1.46
C VAL A 18 -15.63 -18.29 -1.27
N VAL A 19 -16.85 -17.83 -0.96
CA VAL A 19 -17.13 -16.41 -0.68
C VAL A 19 -16.45 -15.95 0.61
N GLY A 20 -16.50 -16.76 1.67
CA GLY A 20 -15.82 -16.45 2.93
C GLY A 20 -14.31 -16.36 2.76
N PHE A 21 -13.73 -17.30 2.00
CA PHE A 21 -12.30 -17.31 1.71
C PHE A 21 -11.88 -16.13 0.82
N SER A 22 -12.69 -15.76 -0.18
CA SER A 22 -12.38 -14.61 -1.03
C SER A 22 -12.48 -13.28 -0.26
N VAL A 23 -13.50 -13.11 0.60
CA VAL A 23 -13.59 -11.94 1.49
C VAL A 23 -12.39 -11.86 2.43
N TRP A 24 -11.96 -12.99 2.99
CA TRP A 24 -10.77 -13.04 3.85
C TRP A 24 -9.49 -12.64 3.08
N LEU A 25 -9.30 -13.16 1.87
CA LEU A 25 -8.16 -12.81 1.01
C LEU A 25 -8.13 -11.31 0.66
N ILE A 26 -9.28 -10.69 0.41
CA ILE A 26 -9.35 -9.26 0.08
C ILE A 26 -8.97 -8.39 1.29
N ASN A 27 -9.21 -8.86 2.52
CA ASN A 27 -8.85 -8.14 3.75
C ASN A 27 -7.38 -8.32 4.17
N LEU A 28 -6.61 -9.22 3.54
CA LEU A 28 -5.17 -9.36 3.80
C LEU A 28 -4.33 -8.26 3.16
N PHE A 29 -4.92 -7.49 2.23
CA PHE A 29 -4.19 -6.58 1.37
C PHE A 29 -4.79 -5.19 1.48
N ASP A 30 -4.06 -4.25 2.08
CA ASP A 30 -4.54 -2.88 2.22
C ASP A 30 -4.75 -2.23 0.84
N TYR A 31 -3.76 -2.24 -0.07
CA TYR A 31 -3.94 -1.76 -1.44
C TYR A 31 -3.68 -2.84 -2.49
N LEU A 32 -4.73 -3.21 -3.22
CA LEU A 32 -4.70 -4.21 -4.29
C LEU A 32 -5.35 -3.66 -5.57
N ASP A 33 -4.57 -3.61 -6.66
CA ASP A 33 -5.10 -3.41 -8.02
C ASP A 33 -4.72 -4.61 -8.90
N PRO A 34 -5.64 -5.58 -9.06
CA PRO A 34 -5.37 -6.81 -9.80
C PRO A 34 -5.17 -6.58 -11.29
N PHE A 35 -5.75 -5.52 -11.86
CA PHE A 35 -5.62 -5.23 -13.30
C PHE A 35 -4.24 -4.71 -13.68
N ASN A 36 -3.59 -4.01 -12.75
CA ASN A 36 -2.25 -3.47 -12.94
C ASN A 36 -1.15 -4.27 -12.24
N LEU A 37 -1.51 -5.44 -11.65
CA LEU A 37 -0.62 -6.26 -10.82
C LEU A 37 0.10 -5.43 -9.74
N CYS A 38 -0.62 -4.46 -9.17
CA CYS A 38 -0.09 -3.57 -8.15
C CYS A 38 -0.50 -4.08 -6.78
N TYR A 39 0.49 -4.39 -5.96
CA TYR A 39 0.28 -4.81 -4.59
C TYR A 39 1.18 -4.01 -3.66
N ILE A 40 0.57 -3.25 -2.75
CA ILE A 40 1.28 -2.40 -1.79
C ILE A 40 0.66 -2.63 -0.42
N ASN A 41 1.47 -3.05 0.55
CA ASN A 41 1.07 -3.17 1.94
C ASN A 41 1.07 -1.78 2.60
N ILE A 42 -0.01 -1.38 3.29
CA ILE A 42 -0.13 -0.06 3.91
C ILE A 42 -0.19 -0.24 5.43
N GLU A 43 0.97 -0.12 6.06
CA GLU A 43 1.07 -0.23 7.51
C GLU A 43 0.73 1.11 8.16
N SER A 44 -0.49 1.30 8.64
CA SER A 44 -0.82 2.51 9.42
C SER A 44 -0.51 2.38 10.90
N ASP A 45 -0.05 3.46 11.53
CA ASP A 45 -0.15 3.62 12.98
C ASP A 45 -1.64 3.74 13.37
N VAL A 46 -2.19 2.72 14.05
CA VAL A 46 -3.61 2.64 14.45
C VAL A 46 -4.08 3.88 15.22
N THR A 47 -3.16 4.57 15.90
CA THR A 47 -3.50 5.72 16.74
C THR A 47 -3.32 7.05 16.02
N ARG A 48 -2.37 7.19 15.10
CA ARG A 48 -1.98 8.48 14.50
C ARG A 48 -2.05 8.53 12.98
N GLY A 49 -2.18 7.39 12.34
CA GLY A 49 -2.22 7.22 10.89
C GLY A 49 -3.62 7.39 10.30
N ASN A 50 -3.65 7.37 8.98
CA ASN A 50 -4.83 7.40 8.17
C ASN A 50 -4.58 6.69 6.82
N THR A 51 -4.82 5.38 6.79
CA THR A 51 -4.71 4.55 5.57
C THR A 51 -5.49 5.13 4.41
N LYS A 52 -6.70 5.66 4.66
CA LYS A 52 -7.57 6.21 3.62
C LYS A 52 -6.90 7.31 2.81
N THR A 53 -6.14 8.19 3.46
CA THR A 53 -5.41 9.25 2.74
C THR A 53 -4.25 8.71 1.89
N ILE A 54 -3.63 7.60 2.27
CA ILE A 54 -2.63 6.91 1.45
C ILE A 54 -3.29 6.31 0.23
N HIS A 55 -4.42 5.62 0.40
CA HIS A 55 -5.20 5.11 -0.71
C HIS A 55 -5.58 6.20 -1.70
N GLN A 56 -6.11 7.32 -1.21
CA GLN A 56 -6.48 8.45 -2.04
C GLN A 56 -5.27 9.06 -2.75
N ALA A 57 -4.12 9.11 -2.08
CA ALA A 57 -2.87 9.58 -2.69
C ALA A 57 -2.38 8.64 -3.81
N ILE A 58 -2.45 7.33 -3.63
CA ILE A 58 -2.09 6.34 -4.66
C ILE A 58 -3.05 6.46 -5.86
N GLU A 59 -4.36 6.59 -5.60
CA GLU A 59 -5.36 6.81 -6.65
C GLU A 59 -5.15 8.13 -7.41
N GLN A 60 -4.69 9.17 -6.71
CA GLN A 60 -4.32 10.44 -7.34
C GLN A 60 -3.11 10.27 -8.27
N ILE A 61 -2.08 9.52 -7.85
CA ILE A 61 -0.92 9.19 -8.71
C ILE A 61 -1.38 8.40 -9.94
N LYS A 62 -2.23 7.39 -9.74
CA LYS A 62 -2.79 6.56 -10.82
C LYS A 62 -3.54 7.38 -11.87
N LYS A 63 -4.32 8.38 -11.45
CA LYS A 63 -5.07 9.28 -12.32
C LYS A 63 -4.18 10.31 -13.01
N ALA A 64 -3.15 10.81 -12.32
CA ALA A 64 -2.28 11.86 -12.83
C ALA A 64 -1.27 11.35 -13.87
N ASP A 65 -0.56 10.26 -13.59
CA ASP A 65 0.46 9.71 -14.49
C ASP A 65 0.58 8.19 -14.34
N LYS A 66 0.29 7.46 -15.43
CA LYS A 66 0.37 6.00 -15.47
C LYS A 66 1.81 5.48 -15.33
N SER A 67 2.81 6.24 -15.77
CA SER A 67 4.22 5.89 -15.66
C SER A 67 4.66 5.89 -14.20
N ASP A 68 4.32 6.95 -13.46
CA ASP A 68 4.63 7.06 -12.03
C ASP A 68 3.94 5.96 -11.23
N TYR A 69 2.68 5.66 -11.54
CA TYR A 69 1.94 4.58 -10.92
C TYR A 69 2.60 3.22 -11.16
N ARG A 70 3.02 2.93 -12.40
CA ARG A 70 3.76 1.69 -12.70
C ARG A 70 5.09 1.61 -11.95
N ASN A 71 5.82 2.73 -11.84
CA ASN A 71 7.06 2.78 -11.07
C ASN A 71 6.78 2.49 -9.59
N LEU A 72 5.73 3.10 -9.03
CA LEU A 72 5.28 2.83 -7.67
C LEU A 72 5.00 1.33 -7.47
N CYS A 73 4.17 0.73 -8.31
CA CYS A 73 3.77 -0.68 -8.18
C CYS A 73 4.94 -1.67 -8.32
N HIS A 74 5.95 -1.37 -9.12
CA HIS A 74 7.07 -2.28 -9.35
C HIS A 74 8.20 -2.13 -8.31
N PHE A 75 8.43 -0.92 -7.84
CA PHE A 75 9.57 -0.58 -6.98
C PHE A 75 9.20 -0.28 -5.53
N VAL A 76 7.92 -0.36 -5.16
CA VAL A 76 7.45 -0.17 -3.79
C VAL A 76 6.49 -1.30 -3.41
N ASN A 77 6.78 -1.96 -2.30
CA ASN A 77 5.97 -3.04 -1.75
C ASN A 77 5.25 -2.62 -0.47
N VAL A 78 5.79 -1.64 0.27
CA VAL A 78 5.26 -1.23 1.57
C VAL A 78 5.26 0.28 1.69
N ILE A 79 4.16 0.85 2.17
CA ILE A 79 4.04 2.24 2.61
C ILE A 79 3.64 2.22 4.08
N SER A 80 4.54 2.66 4.96
CA SER A 80 4.35 2.62 6.41
C SER A 80 4.14 4.03 6.96
N GLU A 81 3.05 4.26 7.69
CA GLU A 81 2.84 5.49 8.48
C GLU A 81 3.54 5.40 9.83
N ASN A 82 4.85 5.33 9.79
CA ASN A 82 5.68 5.35 10.98
C ASN A 82 6.71 6.46 10.85
N LEU A 83 7.08 7.03 11.99
CA LEU A 83 8.19 7.98 12.03
C LEU A 83 9.43 7.31 11.46
N CYS A 84 10.13 8.06 10.61
CA CYS A 84 11.36 7.60 10.00
C CYS A 84 12.38 7.15 11.04
N MET A 85 12.66 5.84 11.06
CA MET A 85 13.75 5.21 11.79
C MET A 85 15.13 5.53 11.17
N ALA A 86 15.38 6.79 10.80
CA ALA A 86 16.68 7.20 10.28
C ALA A 86 17.73 7.40 11.39
N ASP A 87 17.34 7.24 12.66
CA ASP A 87 18.23 7.34 13.83
C ASP A 87 18.59 5.97 14.44
N ASP A 88 18.40 4.87 13.72
CA ASP A 88 19.04 3.59 14.11
C ASP A 88 20.51 3.63 13.62
N PRO A 89 21.51 3.74 14.52
CA PRO A 89 22.92 3.81 14.15
C PRO A 89 23.41 2.53 13.43
N ASN A 90 22.66 1.43 13.44
CA ASN A 90 22.95 0.22 12.68
C ASN A 90 22.30 0.20 11.26
N ARG A 91 21.49 1.20 10.89
CA ARG A 91 20.80 1.31 9.58
C ARG A 91 21.11 2.64 8.89
N SER A 92 22.39 2.86 8.61
CA SER A 92 22.99 4.07 8.03
C SER A 92 22.59 4.40 6.56
N SER A 93 21.47 3.88 6.05
CA SER A 93 21.08 3.99 4.63
C SER A 93 19.75 4.71 4.38
N ALA A 94 19.08 5.19 5.43
CA ALA A 94 17.84 5.96 5.28
C ALA A 94 18.12 7.38 4.76
N TRP A 95 17.51 7.75 3.62
CA TRP A 95 17.58 9.11 3.10
C TRP A 95 16.44 9.95 3.68
N ARG A 96 16.77 10.96 4.49
CA ARG A 96 15.85 12.03 4.95
C ARG A 96 16.06 13.27 4.07
N ASP A 97 15.16 13.50 3.11
CA ASP A 97 15.16 14.76 2.34
C ASP A 97 14.11 15.76 2.83
N ASP A 98 13.10 15.32 3.60
CA ASP A 98 12.04 16.21 4.07
C ASP A 98 11.38 15.67 5.35
N VAL A 99 10.85 16.57 6.18
CA VAL A 99 10.20 16.34 7.50
C VAL A 99 8.87 15.58 7.36
N SER A 100 8.58 15.03 6.19
CA SER A 100 7.30 14.43 5.83
C SER A 100 7.35 12.90 5.68
N GLY A 101 8.54 12.31 5.65
CA GLY A 101 8.75 10.87 5.49
C GLY A 101 10.16 10.54 5.00
N CYS A 102 10.42 9.28 4.66
CA CYS A 102 11.73 8.84 4.16
C CYS A 102 11.62 7.56 3.34
N TYR A 103 12.69 7.30 2.60
CA TYR A 103 12.90 6.07 1.87
C TYR A 103 14.14 5.35 2.44
N LEU A 104 13.99 4.06 2.77
CA LEU A 104 15.12 3.23 3.17
C LEU A 104 15.83 2.73 1.91
N ARG A 105 17.07 3.17 1.67
CA ARG A 105 17.81 2.83 0.46
C ARG A 105 18.01 1.33 0.31
N GLY A 106 17.77 0.83 -0.90
CA GLY A 106 17.85 -0.60 -1.19
C GLY A 106 16.71 -1.42 -0.63
N SER A 107 15.66 -0.75 -0.15
CA SER A 107 14.39 -1.38 0.15
C SER A 107 13.36 -1.04 -0.93
N LYS A 108 12.18 -1.65 -0.82
CA LYS A 108 10.96 -1.24 -1.51
C LYS A 108 9.95 -0.65 -0.51
N VAL A 109 10.45 0.03 0.52
CA VAL A 109 9.65 0.56 1.65
C VAL A 109 9.70 2.08 1.67
N ILE A 110 8.53 2.69 1.72
CA ILE A 110 8.33 4.13 1.92
C ILE A 110 7.79 4.35 3.33
N TYR A 111 8.36 5.30 4.06
CA TYR A 111 7.82 5.79 5.32
C TYR A 111 7.19 7.16 5.10
N LEU A 112 5.97 7.33 5.61
CA LEU A 112 5.27 8.60 5.68
C LEU A 112 5.09 8.96 7.15
N ASN A 113 5.20 10.24 7.49
CA ASN A 113 4.88 10.67 8.84
C ASN A 113 3.38 10.43 9.13
N PRO A 114 3.03 9.91 10.31
CA PRO A 114 1.63 9.71 10.67
C PRO A 114 0.88 11.04 10.68
N SER A 115 -0.31 11.06 10.09
CA SER A 115 -1.21 12.20 10.19
C SER A 115 -2.65 11.74 10.18
N ARG A 116 -3.46 12.28 11.09
CA ARG A 116 -4.90 12.04 11.15
C ARG A 116 -5.70 12.91 10.18
N ALA A 117 -5.08 13.93 9.59
CA ALA A 117 -5.74 14.85 8.70
C ALA A 117 -6.26 14.13 7.44
N VAL A 118 -7.45 14.52 6.98
CA VAL A 118 -8.17 13.92 5.83
C VAL A 118 -8.39 14.90 4.69
N ASP A 119 -7.72 16.06 4.74
CA ASP A 119 -7.90 17.12 3.75
C ASP A 119 -7.15 16.84 2.44
N GLU A 120 -7.59 17.49 1.36
CA GLU A 120 -6.99 17.41 0.03
C GLU A 120 -5.51 17.82 0.03
N GLY A 121 -5.11 18.76 0.90
CA GLY A 121 -3.71 19.16 1.05
C GLY A 121 -2.84 18.01 1.56
N THR A 122 -3.31 17.30 2.58
CA THR A 122 -2.64 16.10 3.11
C THR A 122 -2.55 14.99 2.05
N ILE A 123 -3.62 14.75 1.30
CA ILE A 123 -3.65 13.73 0.24
C ILE A 123 -2.66 14.08 -0.88
N ALA A 124 -2.71 15.30 -1.40
CA ALA A 124 -1.82 15.78 -2.46
C ALA A 124 -0.35 15.79 -2.02
N HIS A 125 -0.09 16.13 -0.76
CA HIS A 125 1.25 16.07 -0.18
C HIS A 125 1.76 14.63 -0.12
N ARG A 126 0.96 13.71 0.42
CA ARG A 126 1.31 12.27 0.45
C ARG A 126 1.57 11.72 -0.96
N ALA A 127 0.75 12.09 -1.94
CA ALA A 127 0.93 11.68 -3.34
C ALA A 127 2.29 12.14 -3.89
N ARG A 128 2.66 13.41 -3.62
CA ARG A 128 3.97 13.96 -4.01
C ARG A 128 5.12 13.18 -3.37
N ILE A 129 5.06 12.94 -2.06
CA ILE A 129 6.11 12.23 -1.33
C ILE A 129 6.26 10.78 -1.82
N ILE A 130 5.15 10.06 -1.98
CA ILE A 130 5.14 8.69 -2.51
C ILE A 130 5.79 8.64 -3.90
N LYS A 131 5.47 9.60 -4.78
CA LYS A 131 6.08 9.70 -6.12
C LYS A 131 7.60 9.95 -6.05
N ILE A 132 8.05 10.86 -5.20
CA ILE A 132 9.49 11.14 -5.04
C ILE A 132 10.22 9.87 -4.59
N TYR A 133 9.69 9.19 -3.57
CA TYR A 133 10.35 8.02 -3.00
C TYR A 133 10.22 6.76 -3.85
N SER A 134 9.15 6.60 -4.63
CA SER A 134 9.07 5.54 -5.64
C SER A 134 10.14 5.72 -6.72
N GLN A 135 10.40 6.96 -7.15
CA GLN A 135 11.47 7.25 -8.10
C GLN A 135 12.85 6.97 -7.51
N LYS A 136 13.09 7.29 -6.23
CA LYS A 136 14.34 6.93 -5.55
C LYS A 136 14.54 5.42 -5.49
N SER A 137 13.49 4.67 -5.15
CA SER A 137 13.54 3.21 -5.14
C SER A 137 13.86 2.65 -6.53
N LYS A 138 13.13 3.12 -7.56
CA LYS A 138 13.40 2.77 -8.96
C LYS A 138 14.86 3.00 -9.35
N ASN A 139 15.38 4.19 -9.08
CA ASN A 139 16.76 4.53 -9.43
C ASN A 139 17.78 3.60 -8.76
N PHE A 140 17.52 3.13 -7.54
CA PHE A 140 18.41 2.18 -6.86
C PHE A 140 18.41 0.81 -7.56
N TRP A 141 17.24 0.29 -7.91
CA TRP A 141 17.10 -1.07 -8.47
C TRP A 141 17.39 -1.18 -9.98
N GLN A 142 17.55 -0.05 -10.66
CA GLN A 142 17.88 0.02 -12.09
C GLN A 142 19.33 0.42 -12.38
N GLN A 143 20.11 0.72 -11.33
CA GLN A 143 21.57 0.90 -11.41
C GLN A 143 22.27 -0.44 -11.26
#